data_AF-A0A6N8NNH3-F1
#
_entry.id   AF-A0A6N8NNH3-F1
#
_cell.length_a   1.000
_cell.length_b   1.000
_cell.length_c   1.000
_cell.angle_alpha   90.00
_cell.angle_beta   90.00
_cell.angle_gamma   90.00
#
_symmetry.space_group_name_H-M   'P 1'
#
loop_
_entity.id
_entity.type
_entity.pdbx_description
1 polymer ?
#
loop_
_entity_poly.entity_id
_entity_poly.type
_entity_poly.pdbx_seq_one_letter_code
_entity_poly.pdbx_strand_id
1 'polypeptide(L)'
;PATSLGKLRVELEAAENNLIDSECHVAELEEALRDKQALLEASEKRIAELEAREILLPERSSMLHRTDFHDNYQTVMVYKVSEVIDAIRAAGIRIKGE
;
A
#
# COMPACT_ATOMS: atom_id res chain seq x y z
N PRO A 1 19.42 -63.92 5.89
CA PRO A 1 19.74 -62.73 6.72
C PRO A 1 20.40 -61.54 5.97
N ALA A 2 20.91 -61.69 4.73
CA ALA A 2 21.56 -60.59 4.00
C ALA A 2 20.60 -59.74 3.13
N THR A 3 19.44 -60.28 2.73
CA THR A 3 18.51 -59.65 1.77
C THR A 3 17.61 -58.55 2.38
N SER A 4 17.38 -58.58 3.69
CA SER A 4 16.56 -57.57 4.39
C SER A 4 17.31 -56.27 4.63
N LEU A 5 18.58 -56.35 5.04
CA LEU A 5 19.44 -55.17 5.25
C LEU A 5 19.68 -54.39 3.95
N GLY A 6 19.84 -55.08 2.82
CA GLY A 6 20.01 -54.43 1.51
C GLY A 6 18.79 -53.61 1.09
N LYS A 7 17.57 -54.09 1.37
CA LYS A 7 16.32 -53.36 1.09
C LYS A 7 16.20 -52.12 1.95
N LEU A 8 16.46 -52.25 3.25
CA LEU A 8 16.44 -51.12 4.19
C LEU A 8 17.43 -50.04 3.79
N ARG A 9 18.61 -50.39 3.26
CA ARG A 9 19.59 -49.41 2.79
C ARG A 9 19.10 -48.60 1.60
N VAL A 10 18.44 -49.25 0.63
CA VAL A 10 17.88 -48.58 -0.55
C VAL A 10 16.71 -47.68 -0.16
N GLU A 11 15.84 -48.15 0.74
CA GLU A 11 14.73 -47.35 1.26
C GLU A 11 15.22 -46.14 2.05
N LEU A 12 16.28 -46.30 2.84
CA LEU A 12 16.92 -45.20 3.57
C LEU A 12 17.48 -44.15 2.61
N GLU A 13 18.23 -44.57 1.59
CA GLU A 13 18.80 -43.68 0.58
C GLU A 13 17.72 -42.93 -0.21
N ALA A 14 16.60 -43.59 -0.53
CA ALA A 14 15.46 -42.93 -1.17
C ALA A 14 14.79 -41.90 -0.23
N ALA A 15 14.63 -42.22 1.06
CA ALA A 15 14.06 -41.32 2.04
C ALA A 15 14.95 -40.10 2.29
N GLU A 16 16.27 -40.28 2.33
CA GLU A 16 17.25 -39.19 2.47
C GLU A 16 17.19 -38.22 1.28
N ASN A 17 17.15 -38.72 0.05
CA ASN A 17 17.03 -37.86 -1.13
C ASN A 17 15.73 -37.05 -1.12
N ASN A 18 14.60 -37.68 -0.78
CA ASN A 18 13.32 -36.97 -0.68
C ASN A 18 13.31 -35.92 0.44
N LEU A 19 14.02 -36.18 1.54
CA LEU A 19 14.17 -35.23 2.64
C LEU A 19 14.96 -34.01 2.17
N ILE A 20 16.08 -34.22 1.47
CA ILE A 20 16.91 -33.14 0.92
C ILE A 20 16.10 -32.27 -0.06
N ASP A 21 15.33 -32.88 -0.95
CA ASP A 21 14.45 -32.16 -1.88
C ASP A 21 13.41 -31.31 -1.14
N SER A 22 12.82 -31.88 -0.07
CA SER A 22 11.84 -31.18 0.76
C SER A 22 12.47 -30.01 1.53
N GLU A 23 13.66 -30.19 2.09
CA GLU A 23 14.41 -29.15 2.79
C GLU A 23 14.75 -27.98 1.86
N CYS A 24 15.15 -28.27 0.62
CA CYS A 24 15.39 -27.25 -0.40
C CYS A 24 14.11 -26.44 -0.67
N HIS A 25 12.98 -27.12 -0.85
CA HIS A 25 11.71 -26.44 -1.11
C HIS A 25 11.24 -25.58 0.08
N VAL A 26 11.46 -26.03 1.32
CA VAL A 26 11.14 -25.24 2.50
C VAL A 26 11.98 -23.95 2.54
N ALA A 27 13.27 -24.02 2.23
CA ALA A 27 14.14 -22.83 2.19
C ALA A 27 13.66 -21.79 1.15
N GLU A 28 13.24 -22.24 -0.04
CA GLU A 28 12.66 -21.38 -1.06
C GLU A 28 11.36 -20.72 -0.60
N LEU A 29 10.49 -21.48 0.07
CA LEU A 29 9.23 -20.96 0.61
C LEU A 29 9.47 -19.95 1.73
N GLU A 30 10.46 -20.16 2.58
CA GLU A 30 10.85 -19.20 3.62
C GLU A 30 11.37 -17.90 3.04
N GLU A 31 12.19 -17.95 1.98
CA GLU A 31 12.66 -16.76 1.28
C GLU A 31 11.50 -15.99 0.65
N ALA A 32 10.62 -16.68 -0.08
CA ALA A 32 9.44 -16.07 -0.67
C ALA A 32 8.50 -15.46 0.39
N LEU A 33 8.42 -16.06 1.59
CA LEU A 33 7.64 -15.52 2.70
C LEU A 33 8.26 -14.24 3.26
N ARG A 34 9.58 -14.20 3.43
CA ARG A 34 10.31 -13.00 3.87
C ARG A 34 10.10 -11.82 2.92
N ASP A 35 10.20 -12.07 1.61
CA ASP A 35 9.97 -11.03 0.60
C ASP A 35 8.53 -10.49 0.64
N LYS A 36 7.54 -11.38 0.79
CA LYS A 36 6.14 -10.99 0.92
C LYS A 36 5.88 -10.18 2.19
N GLN A 37 6.52 -10.53 3.30
CA GLN A 37 6.42 -9.76 4.54
C GLN A 37 7.00 -8.35 4.37
N ALA A 38 8.17 -8.22 3.76
CA ALA A 38 8.77 -6.91 3.47
C ALA A 38 7.89 -6.05 2.56
N LEU A 39 7.28 -6.64 1.54
CA LEU A 39 6.33 -5.95 0.66
C LEU A 39 5.07 -5.51 1.41
N LEU A 40 4.55 -6.35 2.31
CA LEU A 40 3.38 -6.03 3.12
C LEU A 40 3.67 -4.85 4.06
N GLU A 41 4.77 -4.90 4.80
CA GLU A 41 5.18 -3.81 5.69
C GLU A 41 5.38 -2.48 4.94
N ALA A 42 6.01 -2.53 3.74
CA ALA A 42 6.17 -1.36 2.90
C ALA A 42 4.82 -0.79 2.43
N SER A 43 3.88 -1.67 2.07
CA SER A 43 2.53 -1.27 1.67
C SER A 43 1.75 -0.67 2.85
N GLU A 44 1.78 -1.31 4.02
CA GLU A 44 1.12 -0.81 5.24
C GLU A 44 1.66 0.56 5.64
N LYS A 45 2.98 0.75 5.58
CA LYS A 45 3.62 2.05 5.82
C LYS A 45 3.12 3.11 4.83
N ARG A 46 3.01 2.76 3.55
CA ARG A 46 2.50 3.67 2.53
C ARG A 46 1.03 4.01 2.72
N ILE A 47 0.21 3.05 3.14
CA ILE A 47 -1.20 3.26 3.47
C ILE A 47 -1.30 4.22 4.66
N ALA A 48 -0.58 3.97 5.75
CA ALA A 48 -0.58 4.85 6.92
C ALA A 48 -0.13 6.28 6.58
N GLU A 49 0.88 6.44 5.73
CA GLU A 49 1.31 7.75 5.22
C GLU A 49 0.19 8.45 4.45
N LEU A 50 -0.55 7.72 3.60
CA LEU A 50 -1.65 8.28 2.81
C LEU A 50 -2.87 8.61 3.66
N GLU A 51 -3.19 7.78 4.65
CA GLU A 51 -4.31 7.99 5.59
C GLU A 51 -4.06 9.18 6.53
N ALA A 52 -2.81 9.43 6.90
CA ALA A 52 -2.42 10.57 7.73
C ALA A 52 -2.29 11.90 6.96
N ARG A 53 -2.42 11.90 5.62
CA ARG A 53 -2.33 13.14 4.83
C ARG A 53 -3.56 14.01 5.04
N GLU A 54 -3.30 15.26 5.38
CA GLU A 54 -4.32 16.30 5.49
C GLU A 54 -4.11 17.36 4.40
N ILE A 55 -5.21 18.03 4.02
CA ILE A 55 -5.18 19.17 3.10
C ILE A 55 -5.39 20.43 3.92
N LEU A 56 -4.42 21.34 3.87
CA LEU A 56 -4.60 22.68 4.41
C LEU A 56 -5.41 23.51 3.44
N LEU A 57 -6.66 23.82 3.80
CA LEU A 57 -7.50 24.68 2.98
C LEU A 57 -7.02 26.14 3.05
N PRO A 58 -7.14 26.91 1.95
CA PRO A 58 -6.81 28.33 1.94
C PRO A 58 -7.75 29.12 2.87
N GLU A 59 -7.41 30.37 3.17
CA GLU A 59 -8.32 31.23 3.93
C GLU A 59 -9.64 31.43 3.18
N ARG A 60 -10.75 31.45 3.93
CA ARG A 60 -12.05 31.78 3.34
C ARG A 60 -12.13 33.28 3.11
N SER A 61 -12.57 33.68 1.92
CA SER A 61 -12.90 35.07 1.61
C SER A 61 -14.41 35.27 1.58
N SER A 62 -14.87 36.46 1.99
CA SER A 62 -16.26 36.86 1.78
C SER A 62 -16.55 37.01 0.28
N MET A 63 -17.75 36.60 -0.16
CA MET A 63 -18.24 36.87 -1.52
C MET A 63 -18.61 38.35 -1.77
N LEU A 64 -18.44 39.26 -0.80
CA LEU A 64 -18.58 40.69 -1.08
C LEU A 64 -17.59 41.11 -2.18
N HIS A 65 -18.08 41.89 -3.15
CA HIS A 65 -17.34 42.53 -4.26
C HIS A 65 -17.36 41.87 -5.66
N ARG A 66 -18.39 41.07 -6.00
CA ARG A 66 -18.77 40.91 -7.42
C ARG A 66 -20.13 41.53 -7.70
N THR A 67 -20.13 42.50 -8.62
CA THR A 67 -21.27 43.29 -9.09
C THR A 67 -22.41 42.46 -9.70
N ASP A 68 -22.17 41.17 -9.92
CA ASP A 68 -23.03 40.23 -10.64
C ASP A 68 -23.58 39.11 -9.74
N PHE A 69 -23.28 39.13 -8.44
CA PHE A 69 -23.84 38.19 -7.46
C PHE A 69 -24.98 38.84 -6.65
N HIS A 70 -26.12 38.14 -6.55
CA HIS A 70 -27.29 38.57 -5.77
C HIS A 70 -26.97 38.67 -4.26
N ASP A 71 -27.60 39.65 -3.59
CA ASP A 71 -27.42 39.99 -2.16
C ASP A 71 -27.53 38.80 -1.20
N ASN A 72 -28.25 37.74 -1.57
CA ASN A 72 -28.43 36.53 -0.75
C ASN A 72 -27.15 35.68 -0.56
N TYR A 73 -26.07 35.96 -1.31
CA TYR A 73 -24.79 35.24 -1.20
C TYR A 73 -23.71 36.02 -0.42
N GLN A 74 -23.97 37.26 -0.01
CA GLN A 74 -22.99 38.15 0.63
C GLN A 74 -22.50 37.67 2.01
N THR A 75 -23.19 36.74 2.66
CA THR A 75 -22.82 36.23 3.99
C THR A 75 -22.05 34.91 3.97
N VAL A 76 -21.87 34.27 2.81
CA VAL A 76 -21.19 32.97 2.72
C VAL A 76 -19.69 33.17 2.55
N MET A 77 -18.93 32.78 3.57
CA MET A 77 -17.48 32.66 3.50
C MET A 77 -17.11 31.48 2.59
N VAL A 78 -16.42 31.74 1.49
CA VAL A 78 -16.09 30.72 0.48
C VAL A 78 -14.61 30.62 0.21
N TYR A 79 -14.20 29.46 -0.29
CA TYR A 79 -12.86 29.25 -0.82
C TYR A 79 -12.81 29.60 -2.30
N LYS A 80 -11.71 30.19 -2.74
CA LYS A 80 -11.43 30.36 -4.16
C LYS A 80 -11.05 29.01 -4.77
N VAL A 81 -11.79 28.57 -5.79
CA VAL A 81 -11.63 27.24 -6.40
C VAL A 81 -10.20 26.96 -6.84
N SER A 82 -9.51 27.94 -7.45
CA SER A 82 -8.12 27.76 -7.88
C SER A 82 -7.16 27.44 -6.72
N GLU A 83 -7.31 28.12 -5.58
CA GLU A 83 -6.44 27.92 -4.42
C GLU A 83 -6.74 26.59 -3.70
N VAL A 84 -7.99 26.14 -3.72
CA VAL A 84 -8.36 24.80 -3.25
C VAL A 84 -7.74 23.72 -4.13
N ILE A 85 -7.81 23.87 -5.45
CA ILE A 85 -7.20 22.94 -6.39
C ILE A 85 -5.68 22.88 -6.17
N ASP A 86 -5.03 24.04 -5.99
CA ASP A 86 -3.60 24.11 -5.72
C ASP A 86 -3.22 23.43 -4.39
N ALA A 87 -4.03 23.62 -3.34
CA ALA A 87 -3.84 22.94 -2.06
C ALA A 87 -3.99 21.41 -2.17
N ILE A 88 -4.99 20.94 -2.93
CA ILE A 88 -5.20 19.50 -3.18
C ILE A 88 -4.01 18.90 -3.94
N ARG A 89 -3.50 19.60 -4.97
CA ARG A 89 -2.31 19.17 -5.73
C ARG A 89 -1.05 19.20 -4.89
N ALA A 90 -0.88 20.21 -4.03
CA ALA A 90 0.24 20.32 -3.10
C ALA A 90 0.25 19.16 -2.09
N ALA A 91 -0.94 18.66 -1.69
CA ALA A 91 -1.10 17.44 -0.90
C ALA A 91 -0.83 16.14 -1.71
N GLY A 92 -0.52 16.25 -3.00
CA GLY A 92 -0.24 15.11 -3.89
C GLY A 92 -1.49 14.31 -4.25
N ILE A 93 -2.68 14.90 -4.13
CA ILE A 93 -3.96 14.25 -4.41
C ILE A 93 -4.40 14.60 -5.83
N ARG A 94 -4.79 13.58 -6.60
CA ARG A 94 -5.30 13.77 -7.97
C ARG A 94 -6.79 14.09 -7.95
N ILE A 95 -7.20 15.03 -8.79
CA ILE A 95 -8.61 15.41 -8.97
C ILE A 95 -9.12 14.72 -10.25
N LYS A 96 -10.27 14.04 -10.17
CA LYS A 96 -10.88 13.37 -11.32
C LYS A 96 -11.87 14.31 -12.02
N GLY A 97 -11.78 14.42 -13.34
CA GLY A 97 -12.70 15.22 -14.15
C GLY A 97 -12.32 16.69 -14.29
N GLU A 98 -11.08 17.04 -13.94
CA GLU A 98 -10.42 18.25 -14.43
C GLU A 98 -10.01 18.08 -15.91
#